data_AF-A0A540V7J6-F1
#
_entry.id   AF-A0A540V7J6-F1
#
_cell.length_a   1.000
_cell.length_b   1.000
_cell.length_c   1.000
_cell.angle_alpha   90.00
_cell.angle_beta   90.00
_cell.angle_gamma   90.00
#
_symmetry.space_group_name_H-M   'P 1'
#
loop_
_entity.id
_entity.type
_entity.pdbx_description
1 polymer ?
#
loop_
_entity_poly.entity_id
_entity_poly.type
_entity_poly.pdbx_seq_one_letter_code
_entity_poly.pdbx_strand_id
1 'polypeptide(L)'
;MRFRDTQCGAKVIGGEVYRAIASRLREAGFIFDAELLTALRQHGATVEEVAVSWREVAGSRIRLSQDFWEMLKGLFRIRRRLKAHLYDPRDPLE
;
A
#
# COMPACT_ATOMS: atom_id res chain seq x y z
N MET A 1 -7.01 -5.64 9.65
CA MET A 1 -7.07 -4.43 8.81
C MET A 1 -8.40 -4.47 8.07
N ARG A 2 -9.29 -3.48 8.25
CA ARG A 2 -10.57 -3.44 7.53
C ARG A 2 -10.65 -2.10 6.81
N PHE A 3 -10.66 -2.17 5.49
CA PHE A 3 -10.87 -1.05 4.58
C PHE A 3 -11.91 -1.48 3.55
N ARG A 4 -12.69 -0.54 3.04
CA ARG A 4 -13.65 -0.77 1.95
C ARG A 4 -12.94 -0.83 0.61
N ASP A 5 -11.96 0.04 0.42
CA ASP A 5 -11.17 0.11 -0.81
C ASP A 5 -9.71 0.45 -0.49
N THR A 6 -8.83 -0.53 -0.65
CA THR A 6 -7.39 -0.32 -0.48
C THR A 6 -6.72 0.27 -1.71
N GLN A 7 -7.29 0.07 -2.90
CA GLN A 7 -6.70 0.42 -4.20
C GLN A 7 -7.21 1.74 -4.77
N CYS A 8 -7.97 2.53 -4.00
CA CYS A 8 -8.34 3.87 -4.41
C CYS A 8 -7.08 4.71 -4.69
N GLY A 9 -6.96 5.28 -5.89
CA GLY A 9 -5.79 6.05 -6.32
C GLY A 9 -5.61 7.39 -5.58
N ALA A 10 -6.62 7.87 -4.85
CA ALA A 10 -6.56 9.11 -4.09
C ALA A 10 -6.16 8.85 -2.64
N LYS A 11 -4.96 9.28 -2.25
CA LYS A 11 -4.45 9.17 -0.87
C LYS A 11 -3.76 10.47 -0.46
N VAL A 12 -4.07 10.95 0.75
CA VAL A 12 -3.40 12.10 1.38
C VAL A 12 -2.67 11.58 2.61
N ILE A 13 -1.38 11.90 2.73
CA ILE A 13 -0.50 11.35 3.76
C ILE A 13 0.36 12.47 4.32
N GLY A 14 0.51 12.52 5.65
CA GLY A 14 1.45 13.43 6.29
C GLY A 14 2.88 13.18 5.80
N GLY A 15 3.56 14.23 5.36
CA GLY A 15 4.87 14.10 4.72
C GLY A 15 5.95 13.47 5.61
N GLU A 16 5.92 13.75 6.92
CA GLU A 16 6.84 13.14 7.89
C GLU A 16 6.64 11.63 8.01
N VAL A 17 5.38 11.20 8.17
CA VAL A 17 5.02 9.77 8.25
C VAL A 17 5.38 9.05 6.96
N TYR A 18 5.11 9.66 5.80
CA TYR A 18 5.47 9.06 4.51
C TYR A 18 6.99 8.90 4.38
N ARG A 19 7.77 9.95 4.71
CA ARG A 19 9.25 9.89 4.65
C ARG A 19 9.82 8.81 5.56
N ALA A 20 9.21 8.57 6.73
CA ALA A 20 9.65 7.54 7.67
C ALA A 20 9.49 6.11 7.13
N ILE A 21 8.56 5.88 6.20
CA ILE A 21 8.30 4.55 5.63
C ILE A 21 8.77 4.39 4.18
N ALA A 22 9.05 5.50 3.47
CA ALA A 22 9.30 5.50 2.03
C ALA A 22 10.44 4.54 1.62
N SER A 23 11.53 4.53 2.37
CA SER A 23 12.70 3.67 2.13
C SER A 23 12.43 2.17 2.38
N ARG A 24 11.28 1.81 2.95
CA ARG A 24 10.85 0.43 3.23
C ARG A 24 9.85 -0.10 2.19
N LEU A 25 9.27 0.76 1.37
CA LEU A 25 8.36 0.36 0.29
C LEU A 25 9.18 -0.30 -0.83
N ARG A 26 8.63 -1.37 -1.40
CA ARG A 26 9.32 -2.26 -2.36
C ARG A 26 8.43 -2.66 -3.53
N GLU A 27 7.12 -2.65 -3.35
CA GLU A 27 6.18 -2.98 -4.41
C GLU A 27 5.93 -1.78 -5.33
N ALA A 28 5.53 -2.10 -6.56
CA ALA A 28 5.07 -1.14 -7.56
C ALA A 28 3.76 -1.63 -8.18
N GLY A 29 3.10 -0.79 -8.97
CA GLY A 29 1.82 -1.11 -9.61
C GLY A 29 0.66 -1.19 -8.61
N PHE A 30 -0.42 -1.88 -8.99
CA PHE A 30 -1.69 -1.92 -8.22
C PHE A 30 -1.57 -2.45 -6.78
N ILE A 31 -0.53 -3.21 -6.47
CA ILE A 31 -0.32 -3.76 -5.14
C ILE A 31 0.38 -2.79 -4.18
N PHE A 32 0.98 -1.72 -4.71
CA PHE A 32 1.68 -0.69 -3.93
C PHE A 32 0.82 -0.15 -2.79
N ASP A 33 -0.45 0.12 -3.05
CA ASP A 33 -1.35 0.70 -2.07
C ASP A 33 -1.57 -0.21 -0.84
N ALA A 34 -1.61 -1.53 -1.05
CA ALA A 34 -1.72 -2.48 0.04
C ALA A 34 -0.45 -2.50 0.90
N GLU A 35 0.73 -2.38 0.28
CA GLU A 35 1.99 -2.26 1.00
C GLU A 35 2.05 -0.94 1.78
N LEU A 36 1.73 0.17 1.13
CA LEU A 36 1.72 1.50 1.72
C LEU A 36 0.85 1.53 2.98
N LEU A 37 -0.39 1.04 2.89
CA LEU A 37 -1.29 0.97 4.03
C LEU A 37 -0.73 0.07 5.13
N THR A 38 -0.12 -1.05 4.77
CA THR A 38 0.52 -1.97 5.73
C THR A 38 1.65 -1.28 6.49
N ALA A 39 2.54 -0.59 5.78
CA ALA A 39 3.66 0.14 6.35
C ALA A 39 3.20 1.29 7.26
N LEU A 40 2.22 2.08 6.81
CA LEU A 40 1.61 3.15 7.61
C LEU A 40 1.07 2.62 8.94
N ARG A 41 0.32 1.51 8.93
CA ARG A 41 -0.20 0.91 10.16
C ARG A 41 0.89 0.33 11.06
N GLN A 42 1.94 -0.27 10.50
CA GLN A 42 3.08 -0.75 11.29
C GLN A 42 3.84 0.42 11.94
N HIS A 43 3.86 1.58 11.29
CA HIS A 43 4.40 2.82 11.85
C HIS A 43 3.45 3.52 12.84
N GLY A 44 2.32 2.90 13.20
CA GLY A 44 1.36 3.45 14.15
C GLY A 44 0.44 4.55 13.60
N ALA A 45 0.43 4.79 12.27
CA ALA A 45 -0.43 5.80 11.68
C ALA A 45 -1.91 5.38 11.73
N THR A 46 -2.78 6.33 12.06
CA THR A 46 -4.23 6.19 11.88
C THR A 46 -4.59 6.45 10.42
N VAL A 47 -5.41 5.57 9.84
CA VAL A 47 -5.90 5.71 8.46
C VAL A 47 -7.40 5.81 8.50
N GLU A 48 -7.94 6.87 7.91
CA GLU A 48 -9.37 7.16 7.79
C GLU A 48 -9.81 7.07 6.31
N GLU A 49 -11.00 6.52 6.07
CA GLU A 49 -11.60 6.47 4.74
C GLU A 49 -12.57 7.64 4.57
N VAL A 50 -12.24 8.58 3.69
CA VAL A 50 -13.09 9.72 3.33
C VAL A 50 -13.75 9.45 2.00
N ALA A 51 -15.08 9.49 1.96
CA ALA A 51 -15.83 9.29 0.72
C ALA A 51 -15.58 10.45 -0.25
N VAL A 52 -15.25 10.12 -1.50
CA VAL A 52 -15.04 11.11 -2.57
C VAL A 52 -15.89 10.75 -3.78
N SER A 53 -16.36 11.77 -4.51
CA SER A 53 -17.05 11.57 -5.79
C SER A 53 -16.02 11.20 -6.85
N TRP A 54 -16.01 9.94 -7.26
CA TRP A 54 -15.15 9.46 -8.33
C TRP A 54 -15.87 9.53 -9.68
N ARG A 55 -15.21 10.08 -10.69
CA ARG A 55 -15.66 10.02 -12.09
C ARG A 55 -14.68 9.17 -12.86
N GLU A 56 -15.13 8.04 -13.38
CA GLU A 56 -14.33 7.22 -14.27
C GLU A 56 -14.07 7.98 -15.59
N VAL A 57 -12.81 8.04 -15.99
CA VAL A 57 -12.39 8.57 -17.28
C VAL A 57 -11.94 7.40 -18.14
N ALA A 58 -12.56 7.24 -19.31
CA ALA A 58 -12.22 6.16 -20.22
C ALA A 58 -10.76 6.27 -20.70
N GLY A 59 -10.04 5.15 -20.72
CA GLY A 59 -8.68 5.08 -21.28
C GLY A 59 -7.71 4.17 -20.54
N SER A 60 -7.94 3.86 -19.27
CA SER A 60 -7.13 2.87 -18.56
C SER A 60 -7.63 1.45 -18.86
N ARG A 61 -6.71 0.51 -19.11
CA ARG A 61 -7.02 -0.91 -19.31
C ARG A 61 -6.24 -1.72 -18.29
N ILE A 62 -6.95 -2.28 -17.31
CA ILE A 62 -6.40 -3.31 -16.42
C ILE A 62 -6.31 -4.61 -17.20
N ARG A 63 -5.15 -5.25 -17.18
CA ARG A 63 -4.93 -6.58 -17.76
C ARG A 63 -5.28 -7.62 -16.72
N LEU A 64 -6.58 -7.83 -16.55
CA LEU A 64 -7.20 -8.62 -15.47
C LEU A 64 -6.41 -9.85 -15.04
N SER A 65 -5.99 -10.72 -15.97
CA SER A 65 -5.28 -11.94 -15.62
C SER A 65 -3.87 -11.68 -15.08
N GLN A 66 -3.09 -10.81 -15.73
CA GLN A 66 -1.69 -10.58 -15.37
C GLN A 66 -1.58 -9.72 -14.12
N ASP A 67 -2.40 -8.68 -14.02
CA ASP A 67 -2.43 -7.80 -12.85
C ASP A 67 -2.92 -8.58 -11.62
N PHE A 68 -3.89 -9.48 -11.77
CA PHE A 68 -4.34 -10.35 -10.68
C PHE A 68 -3.22 -11.23 -10.12
N TRP A 69 -2.47 -11.92 -10.99
CA TRP A 69 -1.37 -12.79 -10.55
C TRP A 69 -0.24 -12.00 -9.88
N GLU A 70 0.11 -10.81 -10.39
CA GLU A 70 1.12 -9.97 -9.78
C GLU A 70 0.66 -9.40 -8.43
N MET A 71 -0.60 -9.03 -8.30
CA MET A 71 -1.18 -8.64 -7.01
C MET A 71 -1.11 -9.78 -5.98
N LEU A 72 -1.46 -11.01 -6.36
CA LEU A 72 -1.43 -12.16 -5.46
C LEU A 72 -0.01 -12.48 -4.97
N LYS A 73 0.98 -12.46 -5.87
CA LYS A 73 2.40 -12.60 -5.49
C LYS A 73 2.85 -11.46 -4.59
N GLY A 74 2.45 -10.23 -4.90
CA GLY A 74 2.76 -9.04 -4.10
C GLY A 74 2.20 -9.14 -2.68
N LEU A 75 0.97 -9.62 -2.50
CA LEU A 75 0.41 -9.89 -1.17
C LEU A 75 1.25 -10.88 -0.37
N PHE A 76 1.75 -11.96 -1.01
CA PHE A 76 2.64 -12.92 -0.35
C PHE A 76 3.98 -12.28 0.04
N ARG A 77 4.56 -11.44 -0.83
CA ARG A 77 5.79 -10.69 -0.54
C ARG A 77 5.61 -9.71 0.62
N ILE A 78 4.53 -8.92 0.62
CA ILE A 78 4.16 -8.02 1.72
C ILE A 78 4.01 -8.81 3.02
N ARG A 79 3.30 -9.94 2.99
CA ARG A 79 3.10 -10.78 4.18
C ARG A 79 4.41 -11.36 4.72
N ARG A 80 5.37 -11.70 3.85
CA ARG A 80 6.71 -12.12 4.26
C ARG A 80 7.50 -10.98 4.90
N ARG A 81 7.53 -9.79 4.28
CA ARG A 81 8.22 -8.61 4.83
C ARG A 81 7.62 -8.14 6.15
N LEU A 82 6.30 -8.22 6.28
CA LEU A 82 5.60 -7.95 7.53
C LEU A 82 6.02 -8.92 8.65
N LYS A 83 6.12 -10.22 8.35
CA LYS A 83 6.61 -11.23 9.31
C LYS A 83 8.08 -11.04 9.67
N ALA A 84 8.87 -10.50 8.75
CA ALA A 84 10.27 -10.17 8.97
C ALA A 84 10.47 -8.79 9.62
N HIS A 85 9.40 -8.13 10.10
CA HIS A 85 9.45 -6.82 10.76
C HIS A 85 10.04 -5.66 9.92
N LEU A 86 10.13 -5.83 8.60
CA LEU A 86 10.76 -4.84 7.72
C LEU A 86 10.06 -3.47 7.68
N TYR A 87 8.81 -3.39 8.14
CA TYR A 87 8.07 -2.13 8.26
C TYR A 87 8.12 -1.51 9.66
N ASP A 88 8.77 -2.16 10.63
CA ASP A 88 8.92 -1.67 11.99
C ASP A 88 9.92 -0.50 12.02
N PRO A 89 9.56 0.69 12.55
CA PRO A 89 10.48 1.81 12.65
C PRO A 89 11.72 1.52 13.51
N ARG A 90 11.67 0.51 14.38
CA ARG A 90 12.76 0.14 15.30
C ARG A 90 13.80 -0.78 14.66
N ASP A 91 13.49 -1.38 13.51
CA ASP A 91 14.38 -2.33 12.84
C ASP A 91 15.35 -1.57 11.91
N PRO A 92 16.68 -1.69 12.04
CA PRO A 92 17.61 -1.02 11.13
C PRO A 92 17.32 -1.36 9.66
N LEU A 93 17.44 -0.38 8.77
CA LEU A 93 17.51 -0.66 7.34
C LEU A 93 18.89 -1.26 7.09
N GLU A 94 18.95 -2.55 6.71
CA GLU A 94 20.18 -3.16 6.17
C GLU A 94 20.77 -2.33 5.02
#